data_AF-A0A945BKP3-F1
#
_entry.id   AF-A0A945BKP3-F1
#
_cell.length_a   1.000
_cell.length_b   1.000
_cell.length_c   1.000
_cell.angle_alpha   90.00
_cell.angle_beta   90.00
_cell.angle_gamma   90.00
#
_symmetry.space_group_name_H-M   'P 1'
#
loop_
_entity.id
_entity.type
_entity.pdbx_description
1 polymer ?
#
loop_
_entity_poly.entity_id
_entity_poly.type
_entity_poly.pdbx_seq_one_letter_code
_entity_poly.pdbx_strand_id
1 'polypeptide(L)'
;MFTAHNSFAVKPFLITSIVFGFTHQQWLAGIVCGMIYQFLVIRTNRIADAITAHAVTNLLLGAWVITQGFGYADKPQWHFW
;
A
#
# COMPACT_ATOMS: atom_id res chain seq x y z
N MET A 1 3.37 -24.52 -14.47
CA MET A 1 3.51 -24.96 -13.08
C MET A 1 3.98 -23.77 -12.26
N PHE A 2 3.11 -23.09 -11.53
CA PHE A 2 3.54 -22.09 -10.54
C PHE A 2 3.78 -22.85 -9.24
N THR A 3 5.03 -23.16 -8.94
CA THR A 3 5.40 -23.81 -7.67
C THR A 3 5.15 -22.80 -6.56
N ALA A 4 4.33 -23.15 -5.57
CA ALA A 4 4.09 -22.31 -4.41
C ALA A 4 5.37 -22.22 -3.55
N HIS A 5 6.17 -21.18 -3.79
CA HIS A 5 7.29 -20.79 -2.92
C HIS A 5 6.82 -19.93 -1.74
N ASN A 6 5.58 -20.11 -1.29
CA ASN A 6 4.97 -19.28 -0.24
C ASN A 6 5.30 -19.86 1.14
N SER A 7 6.59 -19.97 1.46
CA SER A 7 7.01 -20.23 2.83
C SER A 7 6.96 -18.89 3.56
N PHE A 8 5.98 -18.73 4.44
CA PHE A 8 5.87 -17.51 5.22
C PHE A 8 7.11 -17.35 6.12
N ALA A 9 7.81 -16.24 5.95
CA ALA A 9 8.96 -15.89 6.75
C ALA A 9 8.71 -14.55 7.43
N VAL A 10 8.71 -14.57 8.77
CA VAL A 10 8.42 -13.38 9.60
C VAL A 10 9.46 -12.28 9.39
N LYS A 11 10.74 -12.64 9.23
CA LYS A 11 11.84 -11.67 9.05
C LYS A 11 11.64 -10.79 7.81
N PRO A 12 11.55 -11.32 6.57
CA PRO A 12 11.34 -10.48 5.41
C PRO A 12 10.01 -9.73 5.50
N PHE A 13 8.94 -10.35 6.00
CA PHE A 13 7.64 -9.69 6.16
C PHE A 13 7.72 -8.39 7.00
N LEU A 14 8.39 -8.45 8.16
CA LEU A 14 8.56 -7.28 9.02
C LEU A 14 9.53 -6.26 8.44
N ILE A 15 10.69 -6.71 7.92
CA ILE A 15 11.71 -5.80 7.39
C ILE A 15 11.18 -5.01 6.21
N THR A 16 10.52 -5.67 5.25
CA THR A 16 9.96 -4.99 4.06
C THR A 16 8.82 -4.04 4.44
N SER A 17 7.96 -4.41 5.40
CA SER A 17 6.91 -3.53 5.91
C SER A 17 7.49 -2.28 6.58
N ILE A 18 8.54 -2.42 7.37
CA ILE A 18 9.20 -1.29 8.04
C ILE A 18 9.86 -0.37 7.01
N VAL A 19 10.64 -0.94 6.08
CA VAL A 19 11.30 -0.18 5.01
C VAL A 19 10.27 0.56 4.16
N PHE A 20 9.17 -0.10 3.80
CA PHE A 20 8.06 0.52 3.08
C PHE A 20 7.40 1.64 3.89
N GLY A 21 7.26 1.48 5.21
CA GLY A 21 6.80 2.55 6.08
C GLY A 21 7.64 3.82 5.96
N PHE A 22 8.97 3.67 6.03
CA PHE A 22 9.89 4.81 5.97
C PHE A 22 9.91 5.56 4.64
N THR A 23 9.41 4.98 3.54
CA THR A 23 9.26 5.70 2.27
C THR A 23 8.05 6.62 2.23
N HIS A 24 7.15 6.56 3.22
CA HIS A 24 5.93 7.37 3.27
C HIS A 24 6.06 8.46 4.34
N GLN A 25 5.46 9.63 4.09
CA GLN A 25 5.35 10.72 5.08
C GLN A 25 4.69 10.21 6.38
N GLN A 26 3.61 9.44 6.23
CA GLN A 26 2.90 8.80 7.34
C GLN A 26 3.46 7.40 7.59
N TRP A 27 4.63 7.35 8.22
CA TRP A 27 5.40 6.11 8.38
C TRP A 27 4.57 4.95 8.96
N LEU A 28 3.79 5.20 10.02
CA LEU A 28 2.98 4.15 10.67
C LEU A 28 1.90 3.61 9.74
N ALA A 29 1.21 4.49 9.01
CA ALA A 29 0.20 4.09 8.02
C ALA A 29 0.84 3.30 6.86
N GLY A 30 2.03 3.72 6.42
CA GLY A 30 2.84 3.00 5.44
C GLY A 30 3.17 1.58 5.87
N ILE A 31 3.67 1.38 7.10
CA ILE A 31 3.98 0.04 7.65
C ILE A 31 2.74 -0.85 7.61
N VAL A 32 1.61 -0.37 8.15
CA VAL A 32 0.35 -1.11 8.19
C VAL A 32 -0.11 -1.47 6.78
N CYS A 33 -0.03 -0.54 5.84
CA CYS A 33 -0.41 -0.77 4.44
C CYS A 33 0.48 -1.85 3.79
N GLY A 34 1.79 -1.78 3.98
CA GLY A 34 2.75 -2.79 3.52
C GLY A 34 2.48 -4.18 4.11
N MET A 35 2.08 -4.26 5.39
CA MET A 35 1.67 -5.53 6.02
C MET A 35 0.39 -6.09 5.39
N ILE A 36 -0.60 -5.24 5.11
CA ILE A 36 -1.87 -5.65 4.49
C ILE A 36 -1.65 -6.22 3.08
N TYR A 37 -0.83 -5.57 2.25
CA TYR A 37 -0.55 -6.07 0.90
C TYR A 37 0.19 -7.41 0.94
N GLN A 38 1.21 -7.55 1.80
CA GLN A 38 1.90 -8.82 1.96
C GLN A 38 0.96 -9.92 2.48
N PHE A 39 0.08 -9.59 3.42
CA PHE A 39 -0.96 -10.51 3.91
C PHE A 39 -1.90 -10.96 2.80
N LEU A 40 -2.30 -10.04 1.91
CA LEU A 40 -3.12 -10.37 0.74
C LEU A 40 -2.41 -11.37 -0.18
N VAL A 41 -1.11 -11.16 -0.47
CA VAL A 41 -0.31 -12.11 -1.25
C VAL A 41 -0.23 -13.47 -0.57
N ILE A 42 -0.08 -13.52 0.75
CA ILE A 42 -0.06 -14.79 1.51
C ILE A 42 -1.41 -15.52 1.37
N ARG A 43 -2.52 -14.80 1.49
CA ARG A 43 -3.89 -15.32 1.37
C ARG A 43 -4.24 -15.81 -0.04
N THR A 44 -3.85 -15.06 -1.07
CA THR A 44 -4.27 -15.35 -2.45
C THR A 44 -3.23 -16.09 -3.27
N ASN A 45 -1.99 -16.17 -2.76
CA ASN A 45 -0.83 -16.72 -3.45
C ASN A 45 -0.54 -16.00 -4.79
N ARG A 46 -0.96 -14.73 -4.91
CA ARG A 46 -0.86 -13.95 -6.16
C ARG A 46 -0.41 -12.52 -5.87
N ILE A 47 0.73 -12.15 -6.44
CA ILE A 47 1.25 -10.77 -6.36
C ILE A 47 0.37 -9.76 -7.10
N ALA A 48 -0.36 -10.21 -8.13
CA ALA A 48 -1.24 -9.36 -8.93
C ALA A 48 -2.36 -8.73 -8.09
N ASP A 49 -2.84 -9.44 -7.06
CA ASP A 49 -3.92 -8.95 -6.20
C ASP A 49 -3.44 -7.80 -5.31
N ALA A 50 -2.20 -7.89 -4.81
CA ALA A 50 -1.56 -6.80 -4.08
C ALA A 50 -1.27 -5.59 -4.98
N ILE A 51 -0.80 -5.80 -6.21
CA ILE A 51 -0.60 -4.72 -7.20
C ILE A 51 -1.93 -4.02 -7.49
N THR A 52 -3.00 -4.79 -7.70
CA THR A 52 -4.34 -4.26 -7.98
C THR A 52 -4.87 -3.47 -6.77
N ALA A 53 -4.75 -4.01 -5.56
CA ALA A 53 -5.15 -3.31 -4.34
C ALA A 53 -4.37 -1.99 -4.16
N HIS A 54 -3.07 -2.00 -4.48
CA HIS A 54 -2.24 -0.80 -4.44
C HIS A 54 -2.66 0.23 -5.49
N ALA A 55 -2.91 -0.19 -6.72
CA ALA A 55 -3.39 0.69 -7.79
C ALA A 55 -4.75 1.31 -7.45
N VAL A 56 -5.69 0.53 -6.90
CA VAL A 56 -7.02 1.01 -6.49
C VAL A 56 -6.92 2.02 -5.36
N THR A 57 -6.12 1.73 -4.33
CA THR A 57 -5.93 2.67 -3.20
C THR A 57 -5.30 4.00 -3.65
N ASN A 58 -4.31 3.96 -4.56
CA ASN A 58 -3.74 5.16 -5.18
C ASN A 58 -4.74 5.92 -6.04
N LEU A 59 -5.57 5.21 -6.82
CA LEU A 59 -6.61 5.82 -7.65
C LEU A 59 -7.65 6.54 -6.79
N LEU A 60 -8.10 5.92 -5.69
CA LEU A 60 -9.02 6.53 -4.75
C LEU A 60 -8.41 7.75 -4.06
N LEU A 61 -7.13 7.67 -3.65
CA LEU A 61 -6.41 8.79 -3.07
C LEU A 61 -6.25 9.94 -4.07
N GLY A 62 -5.91 9.64 -5.32
CA GLY A 62 -5.81 10.62 -6.40
C GLY A 62 -7.15 11.30 -6.69
N ALA A 63 -8.23 10.52 -6.79
CA ALA A 63 -9.59 11.05 -6.94
C ALA A 63 -9.99 11.94 -5.75
N TRP A 64 -9.62 11.56 -4.52
CA TRP A 64 -9.83 12.37 -3.33
C TRP A 64 -9.04 13.69 -3.38
N VAL A 65 -7.74 13.66 -3.72
CA VAL A 65 -6.91 14.88 -3.85
C VAL A 65 -7.49 15.82 -4.92
N ILE A 66 -7.88 15.29 -6.08
CA ILE A 66 -8.50 16.05 -7.17
C ILE A 66 -9.82 16.68 -6.69
N THR A 67 -10.74 15.89 -6.13
CA THR A 67 -12.04 16.40 -5.68
C THR A 67 -11.92 17.43 -4.56
N GLN A 68 -11.00 17.26 -3.61
CA GLN A 68 -10.71 18.27 -2.58
C GLN A 68 -10.14 19.56 -3.18
N GLY A 69 -9.24 19.43 -4.17
CA GLY A 69 -8.67 20.58 -4.89
C GLY A 69 -9.65 21.31 -5.81
N PHE A 70 -10.71 20.63 -6.28
CA PHE A 70 -11.72 21.22 -7.17
C PHE A 70 -12.86 21.96 -6.45
N GLY A 71 -13.04 21.86 -5.12
CA GLY A 71 -14.21 22.50 -4.52
C GLY A 71 -14.36 22.63 -3.00
N TYR A 72 -13.44 22.16 -2.15
CA TYR A 72 -13.67 22.23 -0.69
C TYR A 72 -12.47 22.56 0.18
N ALA A 73 -11.23 22.40 -0.29
CA ALA A 73 -10.05 22.59 0.56
C ALA A 73 -9.30 23.91 0.28
N ASP A 74 -9.07 24.71 1.32
CA ASP A 74 -8.27 25.95 1.25
C ASP A 74 -6.78 25.70 0.92
N LYS A 75 -6.33 24.45 0.99
CA LYS A 75 -4.93 24.05 0.85
C LYS A 75 -4.78 22.78 0.01
N PRO A 76 -3.76 22.70 -0.86
CA PRO A 76 -3.49 21.52 -1.66
C PRO A 76 -3.19 20.30 -0.79
N GLN A 77 -3.84 19.17 -1.08
CA GLN A 77 -3.71 17.91 -0.33
C GLN A 77 -2.57 17.02 -0.86
N TRP A 78 -1.65 17.58 -1.65
CA TRP A 78 -0.53 16.83 -2.25
C TRP A 78 0.44 16.22 -1.23
N HIS A 79 0.39 16.63 0.04
CA HIS A 79 1.22 16.04 1.10
C HIS A 79 0.90 14.56 1.40
N PHE A 80 -0.24 14.04 0.89
CA PHE A 80 -0.58 12.62 0.99
C PHE A 80 0.02 11.76 -0.14
N TRP A 81 0.59 12.39 -1.17
CA TRP A 81 1.30 11.76 -2.29
C TRP A 81 2.81 11.92 -2.08
#